data_AF-A0A5K0YXI6-F1
#
_entry.id   AF-A0A5K0YXI6-F1
#
_cell.length_a   1.000
_cell.length_b   1.000
_cell.length_c   1.000
_cell.angle_alpha   90.00
_cell.angle_beta   90.00
_cell.angle_gamma   90.00
#
_symmetry.space_group_name_H-M   'P 1'
#
loop_
_entity.id
_entity.type
_entity.pdbx_description
1 polymer ?
#
loop_
_entity_poly.entity_id
_entity_poly.type
_entity_poly.pdbx_seq_one_letter_code
_entity_poly.pdbx_strand_id
1 'polypeptide(L)' 'VSCQYPGHNLMFKVTEHSNYPYYIALTPIYQGGMKDIVAVQIWQ' A
#
# COMPACT_ATOMS: atom_id res chain seq x y z
N VAL A 1 13.73 10.53 10.94
CA VAL A 1 14.27 10.66 9.57
C VAL A 1 13.14 10.36 8.60
N SER A 2 12.94 11.16 7.55
CA SER A 2 11.88 10.92 6.56
C SER A 2 12.33 9.86 5.55
N CYS A 3 11.48 8.87 5.26
CA CYS A 3 11.69 7.92 4.18
C CYS A 3 11.57 8.64 2.83
N GLN A 4 12.46 8.31 1.90
CA GLN A 4 12.48 8.83 0.55
C GLN A 4 12.66 7.69 -0.46
N TYR A 5 11.85 7.70 -1.51
CA TYR A 5 11.89 6.71 -2.60
C TYR A 5 11.92 7.46 -3.94
N PRO A 6 13.08 7.98 -4.38
CA PRO A 6 13.19 8.78 -5.60
C PRO A 6 12.72 7.99 -6.84
N GLY A 7 11.91 8.61 -7.69
CA GLY A 7 11.37 7.98 -8.90
C GLY A 7 10.22 7.00 -8.66
N HIS A 8 9.79 6.80 -7.41
CA HIS A 8 8.66 5.94 -7.07
C HIS A 8 7.53 6.74 -6.43
N ASN A 9 6.30 6.46 -6.87
CA ASN A 9 5.09 6.92 -6.20
C ASN A 9 4.63 5.87 -5.18
N LEU A 10 3.73 6.26 -4.27
CA LEU A 10 3.00 5.30 -3.44
C LEU A 10 2.29 4.28 -4.33
N MET A 11 2.55 3.00 -4.13
CA MET A 11 1.97 1.92 -4.90
C MET A 11 1.34 0.87 -3.98
N PHE A 12 0.40 0.10 -4.50
CA PHE A 12 -0.19 -1.05 -3.80
C PHE A 12 0.17 -2.33 -4.53
N LYS A 13 0.86 -3.23 -3.84
CA LYS A 13 1.10 -4.59 -4.33
C LYS A 13 -0.07 -5.47 -3.95
N VAL A 14 -0.72 -6.10 -4.93
CA VAL A 14 -1.71 -7.15 -4.69
C VAL A 14 -0.97 -8.40 -4.23
N THR A 15 -1.35 -8.95 -3.09
CA THR A 15 -0.71 -10.16 -2.55
C THR A 15 -1.31 -11.42 -3.17
N GLU A 16 -0.51 -12.48 -3.25
CA GLU A 16 -0.89 -13.77 -3.85
C GLU A 16 -2.13 -14.40 -3.19
N HIS A 17 -2.41 -14.06 -1.93
CA HIS A 17 -3.58 -14.53 -1.19
C HIS A 17 -4.90 -13.82 -1.58
N SER A 18 -4.86 -12.87 -2.51
CA SER A 18 -6.06 -12.22 -3.07
C SER A 18 -6.76 -13.09 -4.13
N ASN A 19 -6.75 -14.42 -3.95
CA ASN A 19 -7.31 -15.40 -4.88
C ASN A 19 -8.71 -15.89 -4.46
N TYR A 20 -9.33 -15.24 -3.47
CA TYR A 20 -10.71 -15.46 -3.08
C TYR A 20 -11.59 -14.32 -3.61
N PRO A 21 -12.73 -14.61 -4.25
CA PRO A 21 -13.49 -13.65 -5.08
C PRO A 21 -14.02 -12.41 -4.33
N TYR A 22 -13.96 -12.38 -3.00
CA TYR A 22 -14.41 -11.28 -2.16
C TYR A 22 -13.39 -10.84 -1.11
N TYR A 23 -12.13 -11.26 -1.26
CA TYR A 23 -11.05 -10.89 -0.35
C TYR A 23 -9.91 -10.25 -1.13
N ILE A 24 -9.47 -9.09 -0.68
CA ILE A 24 -8.35 -8.36 -1.25
C ILE A 24 -7.34 -8.05 -0.14
N ALA A 25 -6.09 -8.43 -0.38
CA ALA A 25 -4.98 -8.11 0.51
C ALA A 25 -3.96 -7.28 -0.26
N LEU A 26 -3.80 -6.02 0.16
CA LEU A 26 -2.91 -5.04 -0.43
C LEU A 26 -1.75 -4.72 0.51
N THR A 27 -0.57 -4.55 -0.06
CA THR A 27 0.60 -4.03 0.66
C THR A 27 0.98 -2.67 0.08
N PRO A 28 0.85 -1.57 0.83
CA PRO A 28 1.39 -0.29 0.39
C PRO A 28 2.92 -0.36 0.37
N ILE A 29 3.51 0.12 -0.72
CA ILE A 29 4.97 0.19 -0.91
C ILE A 29 5.35 1.61 -1.34
N TYR A 30 6.60 1.99 -1.06
CA TYR A 30 7.13 3.33 -1.34
C TYR A 30 6.40 4.46 -0.61
N GLN A 31 5.92 4.19 0.60
CA GLN A 31 5.35 5.22 1.46
C GLN A 31 6.45 6.19 1.92
N GLY A 32 6.52 7.35 1.26
CA GLY A 32 7.43 8.43 1.64
C GLY A 32 6.89 9.27 2.79
N GLY A 33 7.80 9.90 3.53
CA GLY A 33 7.46 10.77 4.67
C GLY A 33 7.95 10.22 6.01
N MET A 34 7.41 10.79 7.09
CA MET A 34 7.82 10.47 8.47
C MET A 34 6.81 9.64 9.25
N LYS A 35 5.67 9.29 8.65
CA LYS A 35 4.54 8.65 9.33
C LYS A 35 4.10 7.42 8.57
N ASP A 36 3.67 6.41 9.29
CA ASP A 36 3.16 5.18 8.70
C ASP A 36 1.69 5.32 8.28
N ILE A 37 1.25 4.40 7.41
CA ILE A 37 -0.16 4.26 7.04
C ILE A 37 -0.89 3.51 8.17
N VAL A 38 -1.83 4.18 8.82
CA VAL A 38 -2.59 3.62 9.96
C VAL A 38 -3.99 3.12 9.57
N ALA A 39 -4.50 3.50 8.40
CA ALA A 39 -5.81 3.11 7.92
C ALA A 39 -5.87 3.17 6.38
N VAL A 40 -6.71 2.31 5.79
CA VAL A 40 -7.03 2.30 4.36
C VAL A 40 -8.55 2.17 4.22
N GLN A 41 -9.15 2.96 3.34
CA GLN A 41 -10.55 2.88 2.99
C GLN A 41 -10.69 2.66 1.49
N ILE A 42 -11.57 1.73 1.10
CA ILE A 42 -11.92 1.44 -0.29
C ILE A 42 -13.39 1.80 -0.46
N TRP A 43 -13.72 2.44 -1.59
CA TRP A 43 -15.09 2.80 -1.96
C TRP A 43 -15.32 2.40 -3.42
N GLN A 44 -16.51 1.88 -3.72
CA GLN A 44 -16.94 1.46 -5.06
C GLN A 44 -18.17 2.27 -5.48
#